data_AF-A0A2U1JNX0-F1
#
_entry.id   AF-A0A2U1JNX0-F1
#
_cell.length_a   1.000
_cell.length_b   1.000
_cell.length_c   1.000
_cell.angle_alpha   90.00
_cell.angle_beta   90.00
_cell.angle_gamma   90.00
#
_symmetry.space_group_name_H-M   'P 1'
#
loop_
_entity.id
_entity.type
_entity.pdbx_description
1 polymer ?
#
loop_
_entity_poly.entity_id
_entity_poly.type
_entity_poly.pdbx_seq_one_letter_code
_entity_poly.pdbx_strand_id
1 'polypeptide(L)'
;MNYLTQATQQTPAYIIYLLDISASMNQNMQAGGTEKRRIDVVTTALHAAIRQMVFRSTKGSRLSPRYKVSILAYSDHVFDVLGGVKGIDEVAKMKPLDNIQTQRLTNTAKAFSAAEKILRQELPNLEKCPAPLICHMTDGVFTGEDPEPIVKQIMEIAVPDGNVLVENIFISDDILAEPINDSKKWQGIMQHSPLEEEYGEKLKRMSSPLPESYREMMLETGYKIQPGALMMLPGTNADLVSLGFQMSAATPVR
;
A
#
# COMPACT_ATOMS: atom_id res chain seq x y z
N MET A 1 19.88 5.13 -4.50
CA MET A 1 19.42 4.47 -3.25
C MET A 1 19.02 3.07 -3.60
N ASN A 2 19.35 2.09 -2.75
CA ASN A 2 19.30 0.68 -3.15
C ASN A 2 18.19 -0.11 -2.44
N TYR A 3 17.53 0.45 -1.42
CA TYR A 3 16.43 -0.21 -0.70
C TYR A 3 16.81 -1.63 -0.24
N LEU A 4 17.97 -1.74 0.40
CA LEU A 4 18.59 -3.02 0.79
C LEU A 4 18.58 -3.25 2.30
N THR A 5 18.23 -2.23 3.09
CA THR A 5 18.20 -2.35 4.54
C THR A 5 17.16 -3.38 4.94
N GLN A 6 17.60 -4.32 5.78
CA GLN A 6 16.74 -5.41 6.24
C GLN A 6 15.95 -4.96 7.47
N ALA A 7 14.67 -5.31 7.47
CA ALA A 7 13.78 -5.17 8.59
C ALA A 7 14.16 -6.16 9.70
N THR A 8 14.47 -5.62 10.88
CA THR A 8 14.80 -6.38 12.09
C THR A 8 13.98 -5.86 13.28
N GLN A 9 14.17 -6.44 14.46
CA GLN A 9 13.54 -5.91 15.69
C GLN A 9 14.06 -4.50 16.03
N GLN A 10 15.33 -4.21 15.73
CA GLN A 10 15.96 -2.91 16.01
C GLN A 10 15.74 -1.89 14.89
N THR A 11 15.52 -2.38 13.67
CA THR A 11 15.34 -1.57 12.44
C THR A 11 14.05 -1.99 11.72
N PRO A 12 12.87 -1.79 12.33
CA PRO A 12 11.62 -2.27 11.74
C PRO A 12 11.29 -1.51 10.45
N ALA A 13 10.70 -2.22 9.47
CA ALA A 13 10.08 -1.57 8.33
C ALA A 13 8.88 -0.74 8.79
N TYR A 14 8.67 0.45 8.22
CA TYR A 14 7.50 1.27 8.55
C TYR A 14 6.56 1.40 7.35
N ILE A 15 5.31 0.98 7.53
CA ILE A 15 4.27 0.99 6.50
C ILE A 15 3.07 1.80 6.98
N ILE A 16 2.58 2.72 6.16
CA ILE A 16 1.35 3.48 6.37
C ILE A 16 0.32 3.04 5.33
N TYR A 17 -0.77 2.42 5.77
CA TYR A 17 -1.90 2.10 4.90
C TYR A 17 -2.89 3.26 4.88
N LEU A 18 -3.21 3.74 3.67
CA LEU A 18 -4.28 4.69 3.43
C LEU A 18 -5.45 3.95 2.76
N LEU A 19 -6.57 3.83 3.46
CA LEU A 19 -7.73 3.07 3.02
C LEU A 19 -8.86 4.04 2.65
N ASP A 20 -9.21 4.10 1.38
CA ASP A 20 -10.43 4.75 0.93
C ASP A 20 -11.64 4.00 1.49
N ILE A 21 -12.53 4.73 2.16
CA ILE A 21 -13.80 4.22 2.69
C ILE A 21 -14.97 4.98 2.09
N SER A 22 -14.83 5.50 0.88
CA SER A 22 -15.91 6.20 0.17
C SER A 22 -17.06 5.26 -0.24
N ALA A 23 -18.15 5.83 -0.76
CA ALA A 23 -19.39 5.10 -1.01
C ALA A 23 -19.23 4.07 -2.14
N SER A 24 -18.33 4.33 -3.09
CA SER A 24 -17.97 3.42 -4.17
C SER A 24 -17.31 2.14 -3.66
N MET A 25 -16.71 2.16 -2.45
CA MET A 25 -16.17 0.96 -1.80
C MET A 25 -17.24 -0.06 -1.37
N ASN A 26 -18.53 0.32 -1.38
CA ASN A 26 -19.64 -0.62 -1.25
C ASN A 26 -20.01 -1.34 -2.56
N GLN A 27 -19.50 -0.88 -3.70
CA GLN A 27 -19.80 -1.52 -4.99
C GLN A 27 -19.21 -2.93 -5.03
N ASN A 28 -19.85 -3.80 -5.81
CA ASN A 28 -19.37 -5.15 -6.02
C ASN A 28 -18.23 -5.16 -7.04
N MET A 29 -17.29 -6.07 -6.82
CA MET A 29 -16.25 -6.44 -7.76
C MET A 29 -16.15 -7.96 -7.83
N GLN A 30 -15.64 -8.48 -8.95
CA GLN A 30 -15.37 -9.90 -9.09
C GLN A 30 -14.12 -10.29 -8.29
N ALA A 31 -14.28 -11.23 -7.35
CA ALA A 31 -13.18 -11.75 -6.56
C ALA A 31 -13.32 -13.27 -6.39
N GLY A 32 -12.45 -14.02 -7.06
CA GLY A 32 -12.42 -15.49 -6.97
C GLY A 32 -13.70 -16.16 -7.49
N GLY A 33 -14.31 -15.61 -8.55
CA GLY A 33 -15.55 -16.13 -9.15
C GLY A 33 -16.83 -15.78 -8.38
N THR A 34 -16.75 -14.89 -7.38
CA THR A 34 -17.90 -14.39 -6.61
C THR A 34 -17.90 -12.87 -6.59
N GLU A 35 -19.09 -12.25 -6.61
CA GLU A 35 -19.21 -10.83 -6.35
C GLU A 35 -19.02 -10.54 -4.86
N LYS A 36 -18.09 -9.65 -4.54
CA LYS A 36 -17.83 -9.15 -3.19
C LYS A 36 -17.74 -7.65 -3.21
N ARG A 37 -18.08 -6.99 -2.09
CA ARG A 37 -17.86 -5.54 -1.99
C ARG A 37 -16.37 -5.23 -2.02
N ARG A 38 -15.98 -4.14 -2.68
CA ARG A 38 -14.58 -3.70 -2.77
C ARG A 38 -13.94 -3.60 -1.38
N ILE A 39 -14.65 -3.01 -0.41
CA ILE A 39 -14.16 -2.91 0.98
C ILE A 39 -13.89 -4.26 1.65
N ASP A 40 -14.67 -5.29 1.34
CA ASP A 40 -14.46 -6.63 1.90
C ASP A 40 -13.22 -7.30 1.31
N VAL A 41 -12.97 -7.08 0.01
CA VAL A 41 -11.76 -7.54 -0.68
C VAL A 41 -10.52 -6.85 -0.10
N VAL A 42 -10.57 -5.52 0.04
CA VAL A 42 -9.50 -4.72 0.67
C VAL A 42 -9.22 -5.19 2.09
N THR A 43 -10.27 -5.31 2.90
CA THR A 43 -10.14 -5.76 4.30
C THR A 43 -9.54 -7.16 4.38
N THR A 44 -9.95 -8.07 3.49
CA THR A 44 -9.40 -9.44 3.42
C THR A 44 -7.93 -9.43 3.05
N ALA A 45 -7.55 -8.63 2.06
CA ALA A 45 -6.17 -8.56 1.58
C ALA A 45 -5.25 -7.88 2.61
N LEU A 46 -5.69 -6.81 3.27
CA LEU A 46 -4.97 -6.19 4.39
C LEU A 46 -4.79 -7.17 5.56
N HIS A 47 -5.82 -7.94 5.91
CA HIS A 47 -5.68 -9.00 6.93
C HIS A 47 -4.68 -10.08 6.52
N ALA A 48 -4.64 -10.47 5.25
CA ALA A 48 -3.64 -11.40 4.73
C ALA A 48 -2.22 -10.81 4.83
N ALA A 49 -2.05 -9.53 4.48
CA ALA A 49 -0.79 -8.78 4.61
C ALA A 49 -0.28 -8.78 6.07
N ILE A 50 -1.15 -8.41 7.01
CA ILE A 50 -0.84 -8.40 8.45
C ILE A 50 -0.45 -9.79 8.92
N ARG A 51 -1.19 -10.83 8.55
CA ARG A 51 -0.85 -12.22 8.91
C ARG A 51 0.52 -12.63 8.37
N GLN A 52 0.85 -12.24 7.14
CA GLN A 52 2.15 -12.51 6.55
C GLN A 52 3.27 -11.75 7.27
N MET A 53 3.06 -10.48 7.63
CA MET A 53 4.01 -9.70 8.43
C MET A 53 4.23 -10.34 9.80
N VAL A 54 3.17 -10.81 10.47
CA VAL A 54 3.25 -11.56 11.74
C VAL A 54 4.05 -12.85 11.56
N PHE A 55 3.75 -13.62 10.51
CA PHE A 55 4.45 -14.87 10.21
C PHE A 55 5.95 -14.64 9.98
N ARG A 56 6.32 -13.68 9.13
CA ARG A 56 7.73 -13.29 8.86
C ARG A 56 8.45 -12.71 10.09
N SER A 57 7.68 -12.28 11.08
CA SER A 57 8.16 -11.72 12.35
C SER A 57 8.24 -12.76 13.47
N THR A 58 7.74 -13.97 13.25
CA THR A 58 7.69 -15.05 14.25
C THR A 58 8.83 -16.04 14.04
N LYS A 59 9.61 -16.31 15.09
CA LYS A 59 10.61 -17.38 15.10
C LYS A 59 10.36 -18.29 16.30
N GLY A 60 9.94 -19.53 16.06
CA GLY A 60 9.46 -20.42 17.11
C GLY A 60 8.20 -19.84 17.76
N SER A 61 8.23 -19.61 19.07
CA SER A 61 7.14 -18.99 19.84
C SER A 61 7.27 -17.47 20.03
N ARG A 62 8.37 -16.86 19.57
CA ARG A 62 8.65 -15.45 19.81
C ARG A 62 8.32 -14.61 18.58
N LEU A 63 7.38 -13.68 18.75
CA LEU A 63 7.08 -12.63 17.78
C LEU A 63 8.00 -11.43 18.04
N SER A 64 8.83 -11.08 17.04
CA SER A 64 9.71 -9.91 17.10
C SER A 64 9.13 -8.80 16.22
N PRO A 65 8.92 -7.57 16.71
CA PRO A 65 8.26 -6.52 15.94
C PRO A 65 9.14 -5.97 14.81
N ARG A 66 9.22 -6.69 13.68
CA ARG A 66 10.01 -6.30 12.50
C ARG A 66 9.30 -5.27 11.62
N TYR A 67 8.04 -4.97 11.93
CA TYR A 67 7.23 -3.99 11.22
C TYR A 67 6.56 -3.05 12.22
N LYS A 68 6.56 -1.76 11.87
CA LYS A 68 5.68 -0.73 12.39
C LYS A 68 4.59 -0.46 11.36
N VAL A 69 3.36 -0.26 11.82
CA VAL A 69 2.21 -0.03 10.95
C VAL A 69 1.38 1.14 11.47
N SER A 70 0.90 1.96 10.54
CA SER A 70 -0.20 2.92 10.75
C SER A 70 -1.30 2.62 9.73
N ILE A 71 -2.57 2.71 10.14
CA ILE A 71 -3.70 2.51 9.23
C ILE A 71 -4.61 3.72 9.35
N LEU A 72 -4.77 4.46 8.25
CA LEU A 72 -5.63 5.61 8.14
C LEU A 72 -6.77 5.27 7.18
N ALA A 73 -8.00 5.24 7.69
CA ALA A 73 -9.20 5.14 6.86
C ALA A 73 -9.69 6.56 6.55
N TYR A 74 -10.00 6.87 5.28
CA TYR A 74 -10.34 8.22 4.89
C TYR A 74 -11.58 8.31 3.99
N SER A 75 -12.30 9.40 4.17
CA SER A 75 -13.39 9.86 3.29
C SER A 75 -13.40 11.39 3.29
N ASP A 76 -14.34 12.07 3.94
CA ASP A 76 -14.27 13.52 4.18
C ASP A 76 -13.31 13.91 5.32
N HIS A 77 -13.19 13.00 6.29
CA HIS A 77 -12.28 13.01 7.42
C HIS A 77 -11.33 11.81 7.35
N VAL A 78 -10.23 11.90 8.10
CA VAL A 78 -9.24 10.83 8.25
C VAL A 78 -9.37 10.26 9.66
N PHE A 79 -9.54 8.95 9.74
CA PHE A 79 -9.66 8.18 10.98
C PHE A 79 -8.40 7.34 11.15
N ASP A 80 -7.68 7.57 12.25
CA ASP A 80 -6.57 6.70 12.64
C ASP A 80 -7.12 5.44 13.32
N VAL A 81 -7.05 4.33 12.59
CA VAL A 81 -7.64 3.05 12.98
C VAL A 81 -6.86 2.40 14.13
N LEU A 82 -5.55 2.66 14.22
CA LEU A 82 -4.69 2.07 15.24
C LEU A 82 -4.43 3.00 16.43
N GLY A 83 -4.82 4.28 16.31
CA GLY A 83 -4.51 5.32 17.28
C GLY A 83 -3.01 5.60 17.35
N GLY A 84 -2.35 5.63 16.20
CA GLY A 84 -0.93 5.94 16.03
C GLY A 84 -0.12 4.79 15.45
N VAL A 85 1.20 4.90 15.59
CA VAL A 85 2.15 3.91 15.09
C VAL A 85 2.20 2.72 16.03
N LYS A 86 1.98 1.51 15.51
CA LYS A 86 1.97 0.26 16.29
C LYS A 86 2.95 -0.76 15.77
N GLY A 87 3.56 -1.52 16.68
CA GLY A 87 4.31 -2.71 16.30
C GLY A 87 3.39 -3.80 15.77
N ILE A 88 3.88 -4.64 14.85
CA ILE A 88 3.08 -5.75 14.30
C ILE A 88 2.62 -6.76 15.36
N ASP A 89 3.34 -6.85 16.49
CA ASP A 89 2.98 -7.67 17.65
C ASP A 89 1.80 -7.12 18.44
N GLU A 90 1.61 -5.81 18.46
CA GLU A 90 0.41 -5.15 18.96
C GLU A 90 -0.75 -5.35 17.98
N VAL A 91 -0.52 -5.08 16.69
CA VAL A 91 -1.55 -5.19 15.63
C VAL A 91 -2.08 -6.62 15.54
N ALA A 92 -1.25 -7.65 15.73
CA ALA A 92 -1.66 -9.06 15.74
C ALA A 92 -2.72 -9.41 16.79
N LYS A 93 -2.83 -8.61 17.86
CA LYS A 93 -3.80 -8.79 18.95
C LYS A 93 -5.05 -7.93 18.77
N MET A 94 -5.03 -7.02 17.79
CA MET A 94 -6.14 -6.12 17.47
C MET A 94 -7.00 -6.72 16.37
N LYS A 95 -8.24 -6.22 16.26
CA LYS A 95 -9.09 -6.40 15.09
C LYS A 95 -9.37 -5.03 14.47
N PRO A 96 -8.36 -4.41 13.84
CA PRO A 96 -8.40 -2.98 13.51
C PRO A 96 -9.50 -2.63 12.52
N LEU A 97 -9.96 -3.57 11.70
CA LEU A 97 -10.92 -3.30 10.61
C LEU A 97 -12.35 -3.74 10.94
N ASP A 98 -12.61 -4.21 12.16
CA ASP A 98 -13.98 -4.56 12.57
C ASP A 98 -14.81 -3.26 12.67
N ASN A 99 -15.84 -3.14 11.84
CA ASN A 99 -16.80 -2.02 11.77
C ASN A 99 -16.40 -0.76 10.99
N ILE A 100 -15.52 -0.88 9.98
CA ILE A 100 -15.34 0.23 9.02
C ILE A 100 -16.63 0.44 8.23
N GLN A 101 -17.23 1.63 8.37
CA GLN A 101 -18.40 2.05 7.60
C GLN A 101 -17.97 2.99 6.48
N THR A 102 -18.58 2.80 5.31
CA THR A 102 -18.33 3.64 4.15
C THR A 102 -19.05 4.99 4.28
N GLN A 103 -18.44 6.04 3.73
CA GLN A 103 -18.90 7.42 3.78
C GLN A 103 -18.96 8.03 2.37
N ARG A 104 -19.50 9.24 2.21
CA ARG A 104 -19.90 9.73 0.86
C ARG A 104 -18.80 10.38 0.02
N LEU A 105 -17.71 10.88 0.63
CA LEU A 105 -16.70 11.70 -0.06
C LEU A 105 -15.31 11.06 0.00
N THR A 106 -14.36 11.58 -0.81
CA THR A 106 -13.02 11.01 -1.00
C THR A 106 -11.96 12.11 -0.98
N ASN A 107 -11.53 12.56 0.20
CA ASN A 107 -10.51 13.60 0.32
C ASN A 107 -9.11 12.99 0.47
N THR A 108 -8.56 12.56 -0.67
CA THR A 108 -7.23 11.93 -0.75
C THR A 108 -6.11 12.87 -0.30
N ALA A 109 -6.19 14.17 -0.60
CA ALA A 109 -5.18 15.15 -0.17
C ALA A 109 -5.06 15.24 1.36
N LYS A 110 -6.19 15.22 2.08
CA LYS A 110 -6.20 15.15 3.56
C LYS A 110 -5.58 13.86 4.08
N ALA A 111 -5.84 12.72 3.43
CA ALA A 111 -5.28 11.43 3.82
C ALA A 111 -3.74 11.43 3.72
N PHE A 112 -3.19 11.90 2.60
CA PHE A 112 -1.74 12.02 2.45
C PHE A 112 -1.15 13.07 3.39
N SER A 113 -1.83 14.20 3.66
CA SER A 113 -1.38 15.18 4.66
C SER A 113 -1.29 14.57 6.07
N ALA A 114 -2.27 13.74 6.44
CA ALA A 114 -2.25 13.03 7.72
C ALA A 114 -1.10 12.02 7.79
N ALA A 115 -0.89 11.25 6.71
CA ALA A 115 0.25 10.33 6.61
C ALA A 115 1.59 11.05 6.70
N GLU A 116 1.76 12.17 5.99
CA GLU A 116 2.97 12.98 6.05
C GLU A 116 3.25 13.45 7.48
N LYS A 117 2.23 13.93 8.19
CA LYS A 117 2.37 14.37 9.58
C LYS A 117 2.88 13.24 10.49
N ILE A 118 2.30 12.05 10.40
CA ILE A 118 2.73 10.90 11.20
C ILE A 118 4.14 10.47 10.79
N LEU A 119 4.41 10.39 9.49
CA LEU A 119 5.72 10.06 8.95
C LEU A 119 6.81 11.00 9.48
N ARG A 120 6.58 12.32 9.41
CA ARG A 120 7.52 13.34 9.91
C ARG A 120 7.78 13.22 11.41
N GLN A 121 6.79 12.82 12.20
CA GLN A 121 6.96 12.55 13.63
C GLN A 121 7.81 11.31 13.88
N GLU A 122 7.70 10.27 13.04
CA GLU A 122 8.49 9.05 13.16
C GLU A 122 9.88 9.13 12.53
N LEU A 123 10.15 10.06 11.60
CA LEU A 123 11.44 10.16 10.89
C LEU A 123 12.69 10.04 11.80
N PRO A 124 12.75 10.68 12.99
CA PRO A 124 13.90 10.53 13.89
C PRO A 124 14.16 9.07 14.33
N ASN A 125 13.15 8.21 14.32
CA ASN A 125 13.24 6.80 14.68
C ASN A 125 13.58 5.88 13.49
N LEU A 126 13.71 6.43 12.29
CA LEU A 126 13.82 5.67 11.03
C LEU A 126 15.21 5.77 10.38
N GLU A 127 16.18 6.44 11.00
CA GLU A 127 17.52 6.66 10.45
C GLU A 127 18.24 5.36 10.04
N LYS A 128 18.03 4.26 10.77
CA LYS A 128 18.62 2.94 10.48
C LYS A 128 17.62 1.95 9.91
N CYS A 129 16.39 2.39 9.66
CA CYS A 129 15.32 1.54 9.20
C CYS A 129 15.30 1.50 7.66
N PRO A 130 14.63 0.49 7.08
CA PRO A 130 14.28 0.52 5.67
C PRO A 130 13.48 1.77 5.31
N ALA A 131 13.53 2.16 4.04
CA ALA A 131 12.75 3.29 3.55
C ALA A 131 11.25 3.10 3.87
N PRO A 132 10.56 4.11 4.43
CA PRO A 132 9.14 4.00 4.74
C PRO A 132 8.30 3.85 3.47
N LEU A 133 7.15 3.19 3.60
CA LEU A 133 6.23 2.95 2.50
C LEU A 133 4.83 3.41 2.85
N ILE A 134 4.19 4.16 1.95
CA ILE A 134 2.76 4.45 1.99
C ILE A 134 2.06 3.57 0.96
N CYS A 135 1.14 2.73 1.42
CA CYS A 135 0.30 1.88 0.58
C CYS A 135 -1.09 2.49 0.54
N HIS A 136 -1.41 3.16 -0.56
CA HIS A 136 -2.65 3.87 -0.78
C HIS A 136 -3.62 3.05 -1.62
N MET A 137 -4.85 2.93 -1.13
CA MET A 137 -5.88 2.14 -1.75
C MET A 137 -7.08 3.02 -2.02
N THR A 138 -7.54 3.04 -3.27
CA THR A 138 -8.62 3.91 -3.72
C THR A 138 -9.35 3.26 -4.89
N ASP A 139 -10.60 3.60 -5.10
CA ASP A 139 -11.38 3.06 -6.20
C ASP A 139 -11.81 4.11 -7.24
N GLY A 140 -11.31 5.36 -7.12
CA GLY A 140 -11.59 6.37 -8.12
C GLY A 140 -11.24 7.79 -7.72
N VAL A 141 -11.85 8.72 -8.46
CA VAL A 141 -11.59 10.17 -8.45
C VAL A 141 -11.78 10.75 -7.05
N PHE A 142 -10.78 11.50 -6.59
CA PHE A 142 -10.84 12.24 -5.33
C PHE A 142 -11.76 13.47 -5.45
N THR A 143 -12.34 13.88 -4.33
CA THR A 143 -13.05 15.14 -4.19
C THR A 143 -12.25 16.12 -3.33
N GLY A 144 -12.14 17.35 -3.81
CA GLY A 144 -11.40 18.41 -3.11
C GLY A 144 -10.08 18.77 -3.78
N GLU A 145 -9.05 19.04 -2.97
CA GLU A 145 -7.75 19.48 -3.45
C GLU A 145 -6.97 18.37 -4.13
N ASP A 146 -6.09 18.75 -5.07
CA ASP A 146 -5.20 17.82 -5.76
C ASP A 146 -4.20 17.19 -4.77
N PRO A 147 -4.17 15.85 -4.60
CA PRO A 147 -3.21 15.20 -3.73
C PRO A 147 -1.78 15.20 -4.29
N GLU A 148 -1.60 15.37 -5.60
CA GLU A 148 -0.31 15.19 -6.29
C GLU A 148 0.85 16.00 -5.68
N PRO A 149 0.70 17.30 -5.33
CA PRO A 149 1.76 18.07 -4.69
C PRO A 149 2.23 17.50 -3.35
N ILE A 150 1.30 17.05 -2.50
CA ILE A 150 1.62 16.48 -1.18
C ILE A 150 2.31 15.13 -1.36
N VAL A 151 1.84 14.30 -2.29
CA VAL A 151 2.48 13.01 -2.58
C VAL A 151 3.91 13.21 -3.09
N LYS A 152 4.15 14.18 -3.97
CA LYS A 152 5.50 14.52 -4.44
C LYS A 152 6.42 14.95 -3.29
N GLN A 153 5.92 15.79 -2.38
CA GLN A 153 6.67 16.18 -1.18
C GLN A 153 7.01 14.99 -0.29
N ILE A 154 6.08 14.05 -0.11
CA ILE A 154 6.33 12.82 0.66
C ILE A 154 7.42 11.98 -0.03
N MET A 155 7.34 11.79 -1.34
CA MET A 155 8.34 11.02 -2.10
C MET A 155 9.73 11.64 -2.06
N GLU A 156 9.86 12.95 -1.76
CA GLU A 156 11.16 13.62 -1.57
C GLU A 156 11.75 13.39 -0.17
N ILE A 157 10.95 12.97 0.81
CA ILE A 157 11.45 12.63 2.14
C ILE A 157 12.33 11.38 2.04
N ALA A 158 13.52 11.44 2.62
CA ALA A 158 14.49 10.37 2.56
C ALA A 158 14.99 9.95 3.94
N VAL A 159 15.28 8.66 4.06
CA VAL A 159 16.15 8.06 5.08
C VAL A 159 17.39 7.50 4.36
N PRO A 160 18.47 7.12 5.08
CA PRO A 160 19.69 6.61 4.45
C PRO A 160 19.49 5.43 3.47
N ASP A 161 18.47 4.58 3.70
CA ASP A 161 18.14 3.46 2.81
C ASP A 161 17.50 3.87 1.47
N GLY A 162 16.71 4.94 1.49
CA GLY A 162 15.82 5.30 0.39
C GLY A 162 14.91 6.49 0.64
N ASN A 163 14.32 7.00 -0.43
CA ASN A 163 13.18 7.90 -0.39
C ASN A 163 11.94 7.13 0.07
N VAL A 164 10.98 7.82 0.66
CA VAL A 164 9.68 7.22 1.00
C VAL A 164 9.01 6.72 -0.28
N LEU A 165 8.56 5.48 -0.25
CA LEU A 165 7.88 4.83 -1.36
C LEU A 165 6.38 5.06 -1.27
N VAL A 166 5.73 5.36 -2.39
CA VAL A 166 4.28 5.44 -2.49
C VAL A 166 3.80 4.38 -3.48
N GLU A 167 2.96 3.50 -2.97
CA GLU A 167 2.27 2.47 -3.73
C GLU A 167 0.80 2.85 -3.86
N ASN A 168 0.25 2.76 -5.08
CA ASN A 168 -1.18 2.95 -5.33
C ASN A 168 -1.82 1.65 -5.80
N ILE A 169 -2.81 1.16 -5.07
CA ILE A 169 -3.69 0.05 -5.46
C ILE A 169 -5.05 0.65 -5.85
N PHE A 170 -5.42 0.56 -7.13
CA PHE A 170 -6.65 1.17 -7.63
C PHE A 170 -7.72 0.13 -7.96
N ILE A 171 -8.92 0.25 -7.41
CA ILE A 171 -9.99 -0.72 -7.60
C ILE A 171 -10.95 -0.21 -8.69
N SER A 172 -10.47 -0.21 -9.94
CA SER A 172 -11.27 0.13 -11.12
C SER A 172 -10.95 -0.83 -12.26
N ASP A 173 -11.99 -1.29 -12.95
CA ASP A 173 -11.89 -2.17 -14.11
C ASP A 173 -11.61 -1.39 -15.42
N ASP A 174 -11.76 -0.06 -15.39
CA ASP A 174 -11.77 0.80 -16.59
C ASP A 174 -10.47 1.62 -16.77
N ILE A 175 -9.49 1.49 -15.87
CA ILE A 175 -8.24 2.29 -15.94
C ILE A 175 -7.22 1.71 -16.94
N LEU A 176 -7.25 0.39 -17.15
CA LEU A 176 -6.30 -0.29 -18.03
C LEU A 176 -6.87 -0.45 -19.44
N ALA A 177 -6.05 -0.17 -20.45
CA ALA A 177 -6.40 -0.41 -21.85
C ALA A 177 -6.60 -1.90 -22.19
N GLU A 178 -5.95 -2.81 -21.45
CA GLU A 178 -6.10 -4.26 -21.63
C GLU A 178 -6.37 -4.97 -20.29
N PRO A 179 -7.31 -5.93 -20.26
CA PRO A 179 -7.60 -6.67 -19.04
C PRO A 179 -6.46 -7.63 -18.69
N ILE A 180 -6.17 -7.74 -17.39
CA ILE A 180 -5.14 -8.65 -16.88
C ILE A 180 -5.75 -10.03 -16.65
N ASN A 181 -5.51 -10.93 -17.59
CA ASN A 181 -6.00 -12.32 -17.52
C ASN A 181 -5.16 -13.22 -16.60
N ASP A 182 -3.88 -12.91 -16.41
CA ASP A 182 -2.93 -13.70 -15.61
C ASP A 182 -2.01 -12.76 -14.83
N SER A 183 -2.29 -12.63 -13.52
CA SER A 183 -1.54 -11.76 -12.61
C SER A 183 -0.06 -12.13 -12.53
N LYS A 184 0.32 -13.40 -12.71
CA LYS A 184 1.72 -13.84 -12.67
C LYS A 184 2.50 -13.50 -13.93
N LYS A 185 1.82 -13.40 -15.08
CA LYS A 185 2.45 -12.98 -16.34
C LYS A 185 2.44 -11.47 -16.54
N TRP A 186 1.62 -10.75 -15.78
CA TRP A 186 1.57 -9.30 -15.81
C TRP A 186 2.93 -8.69 -15.47
N GLN A 187 3.30 -7.65 -16.21
CA GLN A 187 4.64 -7.06 -16.20
C GLN A 187 4.75 -5.77 -15.37
N GLY A 188 3.63 -5.29 -14.82
CA GLY A 188 3.56 -4.00 -14.12
C GLY A 188 3.16 -2.84 -15.03
N ILE A 189 2.88 -1.69 -14.42
CA ILE A 189 2.63 -0.42 -15.14
C ILE A 189 3.96 0.31 -15.28
N MET A 190 4.28 0.74 -16.49
CA MET A 190 5.48 1.54 -16.80
C MET A 190 5.12 3.03 -16.86
N GLN A 191 6.11 3.91 -16.77
CA GLN A 191 5.91 5.36 -16.92
C GLN A 191 5.18 5.73 -18.23
N HIS A 192 5.46 5.00 -19.31
CA HIS A 192 4.90 5.20 -20.64
C HIS A 192 3.71 4.27 -20.95
N SER A 193 3.27 3.45 -20.00
CA SER A 193 2.06 2.64 -20.20
C SER A 193 0.85 3.56 -20.40
N PRO A 194 0.06 3.36 -21.46
CA PRO A 194 -1.16 4.12 -21.69
C PRO A 194 -2.21 3.74 -20.64
N LEU A 195 -2.90 4.75 -20.09
CA LEU A 195 -4.05 4.59 -19.22
C LEU A 195 -5.23 5.35 -19.82
N GLU A 196 -6.43 4.77 -19.76
CA GLU A 196 -7.61 5.33 -20.42
C GLU A 196 -8.18 6.54 -19.67
N GLU A 197 -7.97 6.59 -18.36
CA GLU A 197 -8.48 7.64 -17.49
C GLU A 197 -7.41 8.65 -17.08
N GLU A 198 -7.77 9.94 -17.06
CA GLU A 198 -6.94 11.02 -16.51
C GLU A 198 -6.55 10.75 -15.05
N TYR A 199 -7.44 10.11 -14.29
CA TYR A 199 -7.18 9.71 -12.91
C TYR A 199 -6.07 8.65 -12.82
N GLY A 200 -6.07 7.66 -13.73
CA GLY A 200 -5.00 6.67 -13.84
C GLY A 200 -3.64 7.34 -14.08
N GLU A 201 -3.57 8.30 -14.99
CA GLU A 201 -2.35 9.07 -15.25
C GLU A 201 -1.86 9.84 -14.02
N LYS A 202 -2.78 10.33 -13.18
CA LYS A 202 -2.42 11.00 -11.93
C LYS A 202 -1.89 10.01 -10.88
N LEU A 203 -2.55 8.86 -10.69
CA LEU A 203 -2.03 7.79 -9.84
C LEU A 203 -0.64 7.34 -10.28
N LYS A 204 -0.41 7.23 -11.59
CA LYS A 204 0.89 6.90 -12.16
C LYS A 204 1.97 7.89 -11.75
N ARG A 205 1.67 9.20 -11.76
CA ARG A 205 2.60 10.26 -11.30
C ARG A 205 2.82 10.27 -9.79
N MET A 206 1.86 9.72 -9.03
CA MET A 206 1.89 9.59 -7.57
C MET A 206 2.47 8.25 -7.08
N SER A 207 2.86 7.35 -7.98
CA SER A 207 3.48 6.06 -7.64
C SER A 207 5.01 6.12 -7.75
N SER A 208 5.69 5.53 -6.78
CA SER A 208 7.15 5.37 -6.84
C SER A 208 7.56 4.32 -7.87
N PRO A 209 8.76 4.43 -8.48
CA PRO A 209 9.36 3.31 -9.19
C PRO A 209 9.61 2.15 -8.22
N LEU A 210 9.32 0.93 -8.64
CA LEU A 210 9.56 -0.29 -7.87
C LEU A 210 11.07 -0.48 -7.66
N PRO A 211 11.54 -0.54 -6.39
CA PRO A 211 12.93 -0.87 -6.14
C PRO A 211 13.31 -2.26 -6.67
N GLU A 212 14.53 -2.37 -7.19
CA GLU A 212 15.02 -3.64 -7.77
C GLU A 212 15.02 -4.78 -6.75
N SER A 213 15.38 -4.52 -5.50
CA SER A 213 15.32 -5.48 -4.41
C SER A 213 13.89 -6.02 -4.16
N TYR A 214 12.87 -5.19 -4.36
CA TYR A 214 11.47 -5.60 -4.18
C TYR A 214 11.02 -6.40 -5.39
N ARG A 215 11.44 -6.00 -6.59
CA ARG A 215 11.20 -6.72 -7.84
C ARG A 215 11.80 -8.13 -7.81
N GLU A 216 13.02 -8.30 -7.33
CA GLU A 216 13.67 -9.62 -7.18
C GLU A 216 12.83 -10.56 -6.31
N MET A 217 12.31 -10.08 -5.17
CA MET A 217 11.40 -10.88 -4.32
C MET A 217 10.07 -11.24 -5.03
N MET A 218 9.55 -10.34 -5.88
CA MET A 218 8.36 -10.66 -6.70
C MET A 218 8.67 -11.72 -7.77
N LEU A 219 9.87 -11.72 -8.36
CA LEU A 219 10.29 -12.76 -9.29
C LEU A 219 10.40 -14.13 -8.61
N GLU A 220 10.94 -14.19 -7.40
CA GLU A 220 11.06 -15.43 -6.61
C GLU A 220 9.70 -16.06 -6.28
N THR A 221 8.66 -15.23 -6.15
CA THR A 221 7.27 -15.68 -5.92
C THR A 221 6.51 -16.01 -7.22
N GLY A 222 7.17 -15.87 -8.37
CA GLY A 222 6.68 -16.29 -9.69
C GLY A 222 6.00 -15.20 -10.51
N TYR A 223 6.04 -13.94 -10.09
CA TYR A 223 5.56 -12.80 -10.91
C TYR A 223 6.62 -12.40 -11.95
N LYS A 224 6.19 -11.75 -13.03
CA LYS A 224 7.07 -11.31 -14.14
C LYS A 224 7.18 -9.79 -14.27
N ILE A 225 7.24 -9.10 -13.13
CA ILE A 225 7.34 -7.64 -13.09
C ILE A 225 8.65 -7.17 -13.75
N GLN A 226 8.53 -6.28 -14.73
CA GLN A 226 9.65 -5.75 -15.49
C GLN A 226 10.45 -4.70 -14.70
N PRO A 227 11.76 -4.56 -14.96
CA PRO A 227 12.56 -3.47 -14.39
C PRO A 227 11.96 -2.11 -14.75
N GLY A 228 11.87 -1.20 -13.76
CA GLY A 228 11.31 0.14 -13.96
C GLY A 228 9.78 0.21 -13.91
N ALA A 229 9.10 -0.90 -13.58
CA ALA A 229 7.68 -0.87 -13.24
C ALA A 229 7.43 0.07 -12.05
N LEU A 230 6.27 0.69 -12.03
CA LEU A 230 5.81 1.56 -10.95
C LEU A 230 5.12 0.72 -9.87
N MET A 231 5.14 1.23 -8.64
CA MET A 231 4.34 0.75 -7.52
C MET A 231 2.89 1.20 -7.71
N MET A 232 2.27 0.71 -8.78
CA MET A 232 0.90 1.00 -9.16
C MET A 232 0.25 -0.32 -9.58
N LEU A 233 -0.74 -0.76 -8.82
CA LEU A 233 -1.37 -2.06 -9.01
C LEU A 233 -2.87 -1.93 -9.28
N PRO A 234 -3.37 -2.59 -10.34
CA PRO A 234 -4.79 -2.73 -10.58
C PRO A 234 -5.39 -3.71 -9.58
N GLY A 235 -6.29 -3.21 -8.75
CA GLY A 235 -7.15 -3.99 -7.87
C GLY A 235 -8.34 -4.61 -8.59
N THR A 236 -8.21 -4.96 -9.88
CA THR A 236 -9.27 -5.60 -10.69
C THR A 236 -9.54 -7.05 -10.28
N ASN A 237 -8.61 -7.66 -9.54
CA ASN A 237 -8.81 -8.97 -8.94
C ASN A 237 -8.11 -9.06 -7.58
N ALA A 238 -8.56 -10.01 -6.76
CA ALA A 238 -8.05 -10.21 -5.40
C ALA A 238 -6.55 -10.58 -5.37
N ASP A 239 -6.02 -11.22 -6.42
CA ASP A 239 -4.62 -11.62 -6.47
C ASP A 239 -3.69 -10.41 -6.60
N LEU A 240 -4.06 -9.41 -7.40
CA LEU A 240 -3.29 -8.19 -7.59
C LEU A 240 -3.39 -7.25 -6.39
N VAL A 241 -4.56 -7.19 -5.74
CA VAL A 241 -4.69 -6.50 -4.44
C VAL A 241 -3.75 -7.17 -3.42
N SER A 242 -3.77 -8.50 -3.35
CA SER A 242 -2.88 -9.28 -2.48
C SER A 242 -1.41 -9.05 -2.83
N LEU A 243 -1.06 -8.97 -4.12
CA LEU A 243 0.30 -8.66 -4.59
C LEU A 243 0.76 -7.30 -4.08
N GLY A 244 -0.08 -6.26 -4.14
CA GLY A 244 0.30 -4.94 -3.65
C GLY A 244 0.61 -4.96 -2.15
N PHE A 245 -0.27 -5.60 -1.37
CA PHE A 245 0.02 -5.84 0.04
C PHE A 245 1.29 -6.65 0.29
N GLN A 246 1.55 -7.68 -0.51
CA GLN A 246 2.78 -8.47 -0.43
C GLN A 246 4.01 -7.63 -0.75
N MET A 247 3.91 -6.73 -1.72
CA MET A 247 4.97 -5.80 -2.10
C MET A 247 5.23 -4.78 -0.98
N SER A 248 4.17 -4.23 -0.37
CA SER A 248 4.28 -3.35 0.81
C SER A 248 4.98 -4.06 1.97
N ALA A 249 4.63 -5.33 2.17
CA ALA A 249 5.22 -6.17 3.20
C ALA A 249 6.58 -6.74 2.77
N ALA A 250 7.03 -6.56 1.52
CA ALA A 250 8.11 -7.35 0.95
C ALA A 250 9.46 -7.07 1.60
N THR A 251 9.65 -5.88 2.19
CA THR A 251 10.87 -5.43 2.87
C THR A 251 11.72 -6.60 3.39
N PRO A 252 12.98 -6.76 2.93
CA PRO A 252 13.79 -7.91 3.29
C PRO A 252 13.86 -8.08 4.82
N VAL A 253 13.61 -9.27 5.35
CA VAL A 253 13.69 -9.53 6.80
C VAL A 253 14.86 -10.46 7.12
N ARG A 254 15.53 -10.23 8.24
CA ARG A 254 16.58 -11.12 8.77
C ARG A 254 16.20 -11.67 10.14
#